data_AF-A0A3N5IPQ5-F1
#
_entry.id   AF-A0A3N5IPQ5-F1
#
_cell.length_a   1.000
_cell.length_b   1.000
_cell.length_c   1.000
_cell.angle_alpha   90.00
_cell.angle_beta   90.00
_cell.angle_gamma   90.00
#
_symmetry.space_group_name_H-M   'P 1'
#
loop_
_entity.id
_entity.type
_entity.pdbx_description
1 polymer ?
#
loop_
_entity_poly.entity_id
_entity_poly.type
_entity_poly.pdbx_seq_one_letter_code
_entity_poly.pdbx_strand_id
1 'polypeptide(L)' 'LRELQELSQSRLARLTGIPQATISAIENDRVRLGVERAKVLANALKCHPGVLVFPGWELPGKAAA' A
#
# COMPACT_ATOMS: atom_id res chain seq x y z
N LEU A 1 -3.38 -5.78 2.84
CA LEU A 1 -4.07 -5.73 1.52
C LEU A 1 -3.51 -6.74 0.53
N ARG A 2 -2.19 -6.77 0.27
CA ARG A 2 -1.56 -7.76 -0.64
C ARG A 2 -1.93 -9.20 -0.29
N GLU A 3 -1.77 -9.58 0.98
CA GLU A 3 -2.01 -10.96 1.45
C GLU A 3 -3.49 -11.36 1.36
N LEU A 4 -4.41 -10.41 1.55
CA LEU A 4 -5.85 -10.62 1.34
C LEU A 4 -6.19 -10.98 -0.12
N GLN A 5 -5.30 -10.69 -1.06
CA GLN A 5 -5.43 -11.03 -2.47
C GLN A 5 -4.55 -12.21 -2.87
N GLU A 6 -3.98 -12.94 -1.90
CA GLU A 6 -3.10 -14.10 -2.12
C GLU A 6 -1.88 -13.79 -3.03
N LEU A 7 -1.46 -12.53 -3.04
CA LEU A 7 -0.31 -12.09 -3.82
C LEU A 7 0.97 -12.26 -3.01
N SER A 8 1.98 -12.95 -3.54
CA SER A 8 3.33 -12.88 -2.97
C SER A 8 3.99 -11.53 -3.28
N GLN A 9 4.97 -11.11 -2.47
CA GLN A 9 5.73 -9.88 -2.75
C GLN A 9 6.44 -9.96 -4.12
N SER A 10 6.95 -11.14 -4.50
CA SER A 10 7.56 -11.36 -5.82
C SER A 10 6.56 -11.22 -6.97
N ARG A 11 5.32 -11.70 -6.77
CA ARG A 11 4.26 -11.54 -7.78
C ARG A 11 3.85 -10.07 -7.89
N LEU A 12 3.73 -9.35 -6.78
CA LEU A 12 3.44 -7.92 -6.77
C LEU A 12 4.57 -7.10 -7.42
N ALA A 13 5.83 -7.48 -7.18
CA ALA A 13 6.99 -6.87 -7.81
C ALA A 13 6.92 -6.95 -9.34
N ARG A 14 6.57 -8.13 -9.87
CA ARG A 14 6.39 -8.34 -11.32
C ARG A 14 5.24 -7.51 -11.89
N LEU A 15 4.14 -7.34 -11.14
CA LEU A 15 2.98 -6.55 -11.58
C LEU A 15 3.24 -5.03 -11.59
N THR A 16 4.15 -4.56 -10.73
CA THR A 16 4.33 -3.12 -10.46
C THR A 16 5.63 -2.57 -11.00
N GLY A 17 6.60 -3.43 -11.33
CA GLY A 17 7.97 -3.03 -11.64
C GLY A 17 8.77 -2.56 -10.41
N ILE A 18 8.18 -2.58 -9.21
CA ILE A 18 8.86 -2.22 -7.97
C ILE A 18 9.64 -3.45 -7.49
N PRO A 19 10.94 -3.34 -7.17
CA PRO A 19 11.71 -4.49 -6.69
C PRO A 19 11.08 -5.13 -5.46
N GLN A 20 11.09 -6.47 -5.37
CA GLN A 20 10.52 -7.20 -4.23
C GLN A 20 11.16 -6.75 -2.91
N ALA A 21 12.47 -6.49 -2.88
CA ALA A 21 13.15 -5.96 -1.70
C ALA A 21 12.60 -4.58 -1.28
N THR A 22 12.25 -3.73 -2.24
CA THR A 22 11.60 -2.43 -1.96
C THR A 22 10.19 -2.62 -1.41
N ILE A 23 9.41 -3.55 -1.97
CA ILE A 23 8.07 -3.90 -1.43
C ILE A 23 8.21 -4.42 0.00
N SER A 24 9.15 -5.34 0.26
CA SER A 24 9.43 -5.85 1.60
C SER A 24 9.83 -4.73 2.56
N ALA A 25 10.67 -3.79 2.13
CA ALA A 25 11.06 -2.66 2.97
C ALA A 25 9.90 -1.71 3.27
N ILE A 26 8.98 -1.51 2.33
CA ILE A 26 7.74 -0.74 2.54
C ILE A 26 6.81 -1.46 3.52
N GLU A 27 6.56 -2.76 3.31
CA GLU A 27 5.65 -3.56 4.15
C GLU A 27 6.17 -3.76 5.58
N ASN A 28 7.47 -3.57 5.82
CA ASN A 28 8.09 -3.67 7.15
C ASN A 28 8.53 -2.30 7.69
N ASP A 29 7.93 -1.20 7.20
CA ASP A 29 8.18 0.18 7.66
C ASP A 29 9.64 0.66 7.61
N ARG A 30 10.51 -0.04 6.87
CA ARG A 30 11.92 0.32 6.67
C ARG A 30 12.09 1.42 5.63
N VAL A 31 11.11 1.58 4.73
CA VAL A 31 11.07 2.64 3.70
C VAL A 31 9.68 3.26 3.68
N ARG A 32 9.61 4.60 3.74
CA ARG A 32 8.33 5.31 3.61
C ARG A 32 7.73 5.12 2.22
N LEU A 33 6.42 4.86 2.18
CA LEU A 33 5.66 4.79 0.94
C LEU A 33 5.37 6.21 0.39
N GLY A 34 6.09 6.61 -0.66
CA GLY A 34 5.81 7.86 -1.38
C GLY A 34 4.59 7.76 -2.31
N VAL A 35 4.02 8.91 -2.66
CA VAL A 35 2.79 9.04 -3.46
C VAL A 35 2.87 8.32 -4.81
N GLU A 36 3.98 8.43 -5.55
CA GLU A 36 4.11 7.79 -6.86
C GLU A 36 4.12 6.26 -6.77
N ARG A 37 4.82 5.70 -5.77
CA ARG A 37 4.80 4.25 -5.52
C ARG A 37 3.44 3.80 -5.02
N ALA A 38 2.76 4.63 -4.22
CA ALA A 38 1.41 4.34 -3.78
C ALA A 38 0.44 4.23 -4.96
N LYS A 39 0.51 5.13 -5.95
CA LYS A 39 -0.30 5.04 -7.17
C LYS A 39 -0.09 3.72 -7.91
N VAL A 40 1.17 3.31 -8.09
CA VAL A 40 1.52 2.06 -8.78
C VAL A 40 1.03 0.83 -8.01
N LEU A 41 1.31 0.76 -6.71
CA LEU A 41 0.86 -0.34 -5.85
C LEU A 41 -0.66 -0.41 -5.78
N ALA A 42 -1.33 0.74 -5.66
CA ALA A 42 -2.78 0.83 -5.57
C ALA A 42 -3.47 0.33 -6.85
N ASN A 43 -2.92 0.66 -8.02
CA ASN A 43 -3.40 0.13 -9.29
C ASN A 43 -3.27 -1.41 -9.34
N ALA A 44 -2.12 -1.96 -8.96
CA ALA A 44 -1.90 -3.41 -8.94
C ALA A 44 -2.77 -4.14 -7.90
N LEU A 45 -3.03 -3.51 -6.76
CA LEU A 45 -3.86 -4.01 -5.68
C LEU A 45 -5.34 -3.62 -5.82
N LYS A 46 -5.75 -2.98 -6.93
CA LYS A 46 -7.12 -2.54 -7.21
C LYS A 46 -7.75 -1.75 -6.05
N CYS A 47 -7.00 -0.83 -5.45
CA CYS A 47 -7.48 0.04 -4.39
C CYS A 47 -7.19 1.52 -4.71
N HIS A 48 -7.78 2.43 -3.94
CA HIS A 48 -7.44 3.84 -4.04
C HIS A 48 -6.10 4.11 -3.33
N PRO A 49 -5.17 4.93 -3.89
CA PRO A 49 -3.85 5.18 -3.29
C PRO A 49 -3.90 5.66 -1.84
N GLY A 50 -4.94 6.44 -1.49
CA GLY A 50 -5.19 6.93 -0.13
C GLY A 50 -5.26 5.80 0.92
N VAL A 51 -5.74 4.62 0.56
CA VAL A 51 -5.81 3.45 1.47
C VAL A 51 -4.42 2.97 1.88
N LEU A 52 -3.40 3.15 1.02
CA LEU A 52 -2.03 2.72 1.29
C LEU A 52 -1.22 3.77 2.05
N VAL A 53 -1.45 5.07 1.79
CA VAL A 53 -0.68 6.16 2.41
C VAL A 53 -1.30 6.70 3.70
N PHE A 54 -2.58 6.40 3.95
CA PHE A 54 -3.29 6.79 5.18
C PHE A 54 -3.89 5.56 5.88
N PRO A 55 -3.06 4.57 6.27
CA PRO A 55 -3.57 3.41 7.01
C PRO A 55 -4.12 3.88 8.36
N GLY A 56 -5.37 3.52 8.66
CA GLY A 56 -6.01 3.87 9.95
C GLY A 56 -6.28 5.36 10.13
N TRP A 57 -6.33 6.16 9.07
CA TRP A 57 -6.75 7.55 9.18
C TRP A 57 -8.24 7.63 9.52
N GLU A 58 -8.53 8.21 10.68
CA GLU A 58 -9.88 8.51 11.14
C GLU A 58 -10.14 10.00 11.01
N LEU A 59 -11.38 10.36 10.64
CA LEU A 59 -11.81 11.74 10.67
C LEU A 59 -11.81 12.24 12.13
N PRO A 60 -11.24 13.42 12.41
CA PRO A 60 -11.43 14.07 13.71
C PRO A 60 -12.92 14.18 14.00
N GLY A 61 -13.35 13.63 15.13
CA GLY A 61 -14.71 13.13 15.34
C GLY A 61 -15.84 14.07 14.93
N LYS A 62 -16.87 13.50 14.29
CA LYS A 62 -18.22 13.83 14.73
C LYS A 62 -18.32 13.26 16.14
N ALA A 63 -18.14 14.09 17.16
CA ALA A 63 -18.81 13.83 18.43
C ALA A 63 -20.27 13.57 18.06
N ALA A 64 -20.77 12.37 18.33
CA ALA A 64 -22.19 12.12 18.26
C ALA A 64 -22.86 13.17 19.15
N ALA A 65 -23.64 14.05 18.52
CA ALA A 65 -24.50 15.00 19.21
C ALA A 65 -25.75 14.28 19.74
#